data_AF-A0A1C4W9F3-F1
#
_entry.id   AF-A0A1C4W9F3-F1
#
_cell.length_a   1.000
_cell.length_b   1.000
_cell.length_c   1.000
_cell.angle_alpha   90.00
_cell.angle_beta   90.00
_cell.angle_gamma   90.00
#
_symmetry.space_group_name_H-M   'P 1'
#
loop_
_entity.id
_entity.type
_entity.pdbx_description
1 polymer ?
#
loop_
_entity_poly.entity_id
_entity_poly.type
_entity_poly.pdbx_seq_one_letter_code
_entity_poly.pdbx_strand_id
1 'polypeptide(L)'
;MSNYLRNNDDASRETISPIRRRRVWLATGVVGLTGAVSLAGVAYATTGAMGPHRLADVKWSTAQQLTKDDAKGEENDRRDKEGRDGKERGDQDRGKHGEERDEFGRRVREVPCSDEKLVEAIDLANRDHGGTLKLARHCVYELDFADKQSGTGLPTIRQEIRIKGNDATIKRDSEDAFRLFRVADGGELTLKDLTLKDGNAAEFKYGQASSTPGSGTPGGQAAPGGQAGPGGQAGPGGQAGPGGQAGPGGQAGPGGQAGPSMPKPPEKKEGEADGGAILVERGGSAHLEKVKLTRNNAEGNGGAIANFGRVDLEDSKVEDNHAQKNGGGIFNVGVLKVKESRINNNTAGENGGGIANGEGKEKGKDKDKDKGSNVWLRGKDKAGDVEIFKTSIENNRAGENGGGVFSSGGFVKIALSNIKNNTACENGGGIYARNTDLDLQKVLIAKNHADKDGGGVYNTGGEKKKEAPYGDQKDQKEEKNEREATATIADSAVVDNSAGRFGGGIFNGDPDVEIKEGFLQDNEGKDKEKKENATLTVRDTEIKANTALNGGGIFNNEGKVTLTKTRITKNTATDSAKTHRVAGGVFNNNGEVKLDEKTTITDNDPTNCGGTVKDCFN
;
A
#
# COMPACT_ATOMS: atom_id res chain seq x y z
N MET A 1 -70.19 -20.96 15.68
CA MET A 1 -70.97 -21.80 16.61
C MET A 1 -70.13 -22.03 17.85
N SER A 2 -70.76 -21.93 19.00
CA SER A 2 -70.17 -21.66 20.32
C SER A 2 -69.59 -22.89 21.01
N ASN A 3 -68.59 -22.64 21.88
CA ASN A 3 -68.32 -23.22 23.21
C ASN A 3 -66.93 -23.83 23.39
N TYR A 4 -66.27 -23.72 24.55
CA TYR A 4 -66.17 -22.74 25.66
C TYR A 4 -65.18 -23.36 26.67
N LEU A 5 -64.61 -22.52 27.54
CA LEU A 5 -63.83 -22.81 28.78
C LEU A 5 -62.30 -22.90 28.58
N ARG A 6 -61.45 -22.15 29.29
CA ARG A 6 -61.65 -21.31 30.49
C ARG A 6 -60.47 -20.32 30.65
N ASN A 7 -60.79 -19.08 31.00
CA ASN A 7 -59.87 -18.00 31.37
C ASN A 7 -59.34 -18.14 32.81
N ASN A 8 -58.10 -17.66 32.99
CA ASN A 8 -57.53 -16.75 33.99
C ASN A 8 -57.99 -16.77 35.47
N ASP A 9 -57.08 -16.54 36.43
CA ASP A 9 -56.60 -15.20 36.83
C ASP A 9 -55.68 -15.25 38.07
N ASP A 10 -54.60 -14.47 37.97
CA ASP A 10 -53.98 -13.48 38.87
C ASP A 10 -53.60 -13.69 40.36
N ALA A 11 -52.35 -13.27 40.60
CA ALA A 11 -51.78 -12.40 41.65
C ALA A 11 -51.97 -12.69 43.17
N SER A 12 -50.84 -12.74 43.90
CA SER A 12 -50.58 -11.82 45.04
C SER A 12 -49.19 -11.97 45.73
N ARG A 13 -48.56 -10.80 45.92
CA ARG A 13 -47.77 -10.27 47.07
C ARG A 13 -46.37 -10.80 47.46
N GLU A 14 -45.40 -9.90 47.24
CA GLU A 14 -44.31 -9.37 48.11
C GLU A 14 -43.74 -10.18 49.30
N THR A 15 -42.41 -10.26 49.37
CA THR A 15 -41.59 -9.79 50.54
C THR A 15 -40.08 -9.75 50.21
N ILE A 16 -39.38 -8.84 50.89
CA ILE A 16 -38.00 -8.38 50.70
C ILE A 16 -37.00 -9.16 51.57
N SER A 17 -35.89 -9.67 50.96
CA SER A 17 -34.45 -9.85 51.41
C SER A 17 -34.07 -10.30 52.85
N PRO A 18 -32.78 -10.65 53.19
CA PRO A 18 -31.57 -11.06 52.43
C PRO A 18 -30.84 -12.31 53.05
N ILE A 19 -29.59 -12.60 52.62
CA ILE A 19 -28.46 -13.25 53.36
C ILE A 19 -27.91 -14.61 52.81
N ARG A 20 -26.81 -14.48 52.03
CA ARG A 20 -25.43 -15.01 52.29
C ARG A 20 -25.13 -16.53 52.26
N ARG A 21 -24.35 -16.90 51.24
CA ARG A 21 -23.18 -17.84 51.17
C ARG A 21 -23.24 -19.16 51.96
N ARG A 22 -23.00 -20.28 51.25
CA ARG A 22 -21.75 -21.09 51.36
C ARG A 22 -21.66 -22.21 50.31
N ARG A 23 -20.43 -22.38 49.81
CA ARG A 23 -19.91 -23.53 49.07
C ARG A 23 -19.87 -24.75 49.98
N VAL A 24 -20.20 -25.94 49.46
CA VAL A 24 -19.62 -27.22 49.91
C VAL A 24 -19.33 -28.06 48.67
N TRP A 25 -18.08 -28.51 48.60
CA TRP A 25 -17.53 -29.51 47.69
C TRP A 25 -17.95 -30.92 48.13
N LEU A 26 -18.25 -31.80 47.18
CA LEU A 26 -18.02 -33.23 47.32
C LEU A 26 -17.35 -33.73 46.04
N ALA A 27 -16.09 -34.15 46.21
CA ALA A 27 -15.31 -34.85 45.22
C ALA A 27 -15.16 -36.31 45.69
N THR A 28 -15.41 -37.25 44.78
CA THR A 28 -14.76 -38.55 44.75
C THR A 28 -14.39 -38.82 43.29
N GLY A 29 -13.08 -38.89 43.03
CA GLY A 29 -12.50 -39.31 41.74
C GLY A 29 -12.78 -40.79 41.45
N VAL A 30 -12.24 -41.40 40.39
CA VAL A 30 -10.81 -41.46 40.05
C VAL A 30 -10.66 -42.16 38.66
N VAL A 31 -9.66 -41.75 37.84
CA VAL A 31 -8.94 -42.64 36.88
C VAL A 31 -9.26 -42.48 35.35
N GLY A 32 -8.55 -41.79 34.43
CA GLY A 32 -7.17 -41.31 34.44
C GLY A 32 -6.66 -40.43 33.28
N LEU A 33 -5.62 -39.66 33.64
CA LEU A 33 -4.23 -39.66 33.10
C LEU A 33 -4.09 -39.70 31.57
N THR A 34 -3.34 -38.84 30.86
CA THR A 34 -2.35 -37.76 31.16
C THR A 34 -1.93 -37.21 29.79
N GLY A 35 -1.48 -35.98 29.55
CA GLY A 35 -1.19 -34.83 30.37
C GLY A 35 -0.72 -33.71 29.43
N ALA A 36 -1.27 -32.52 29.60
CA ALA A 36 -0.70 -31.26 29.12
C ALA A 36 -0.10 -30.56 30.34
N VAL A 37 1.13 -30.06 30.23
CA VAL A 37 1.72 -29.17 31.24
C VAL A 37 1.56 -27.73 30.75
N SER A 38 0.94 -26.92 31.59
CA SER A 38 0.78 -25.47 31.48
C SER A 38 1.71 -24.76 32.47
N LEU A 39 1.70 -23.42 32.41
CA LEU A 39 2.15 -22.41 33.39
C LEU A 39 3.56 -21.87 33.13
N ALA A 40 3.87 -20.58 33.26
CA ALA A 40 3.17 -19.42 33.81
C ALA A 40 3.72 -18.13 33.17
N GLY A 41 2.93 -17.05 33.19
CA GLY A 41 3.39 -15.69 32.89
C GLY A 41 3.88 -14.95 34.14
N VAL A 42 4.60 -13.84 33.95
CA VAL A 42 4.72 -12.71 34.89
C VAL A 42 5.01 -11.44 34.08
N ALA A 43 4.30 -10.36 34.41
CA ALA A 43 4.52 -8.99 33.93
C ALA A 43 5.42 -8.21 34.91
N TYR A 44 6.22 -7.25 34.43
CA TYR A 44 6.53 -6.00 35.16
C TYR A 44 7.13 -4.95 34.21
N ALA A 45 6.73 -3.69 34.41
CA ALA A 45 7.27 -2.49 33.79
C ALA A 45 8.37 -1.85 34.66
N THR A 46 9.34 -1.15 34.05
CA THR A 46 9.78 0.25 34.37
C THR A 46 11.17 0.56 33.77
N THR A 47 11.24 1.68 33.03
CA THR A 47 12.32 2.71 32.93
C THR A 47 13.82 2.34 32.94
N GLY A 48 14.57 2.88 31.97
CA GLY A 48 15.86 3.57 32.23
C GLY A 48 17.17 2.93 31.73
N ALA A 49 17.63 3.41 30.56
CA ALA A 49 19.01 3.72 30.14
C ALA A 49 20.20 2.73 30.28
N MET A 50 21.02 2.76 29.22
CA MET A 50 22.46 2.42 29.06
C MET A 50 22.86 1.04 28.48
N GLY A 51 23.50 1.09 27.32
CA GLY A 51 24.76 0.37 27.07
C GLY A 51 24.71 -0.94 26.26
N PRO A 52 25.55 -1.13 25.22
CA PRO A 52 25.42 -2.21 24.25
C PRO A 52 26.21 -3.46 24.65
N HIS A 53 25.62 -4.65 24.50
CA HIS A 53 26.35 -5.90 24.48
C HIS A 53 25.98 -6.75 23.26
N ARG A 54 27.01 -7.01 22.44
CA ARG A 54 27.03 -7.97 21.33
C ARG A 54 26.81 -9.38 21.89
N LEU A 55 25.98 -10.17 21.20
CA LEU A 55 25.96 -11.63 21.34
C LEU A 55 26.17 -12.25 19.96
N ALA A 56 27.28 -12.95 19.83
CA ALA A 56 27.63 -13.82 18.72
C ALA A 56 27.29 -15.28 19.08
N ASP A 57 27.16 -16.09 18.02
CA ASP A 57 27.24 -17.55 17.98
C ASP A 57 26.03 -18.38 18.44
N VAL A 58 25.24 -18.84 17.46
CA VAL A 58 24.57 -20.14 17.51
C VAL A 58 24.86 -20.90 16.21
N LYS A 59 25.77 -21.89 16.30
CA LYS A 59 25.99 -22.92 15.28
C LYS A 59 25.02 -24.07 15.52
N TRP A 60 24.37 -24.56 14.46
CA TRP A 60 23.66 -25.83 14.46
C TRP A 60 24.56 -26.90 13.85
N SER A 61 24.79 -27.97 14.61
CA SER A 61 25.56 -29.16 14.21
C SER A 61 24.59 -30.31 13.89
N THR A 62 24.73 -30.87 12.69
CA THR A 62 23.98 -32.03 12.19
C THR A 62 24.47 -33.32 12.83
N ALA A 63 23.54 -34.17 13.30
CA ALA A 63 23.83 -35.51 13.80
C ALA A 63 23.76 -36.56 12.68
N GLN A 64 24.82 -37.36 12.56
CA GLN A 64 24.83 -38.65 11.86
C GLN A 64 24.30 -39.73 12.80
N GLN A 65 23.52 -40.69 12.27
CA GLN A 65 23.46 -42.02 12.86
C GLN A 65 23.31 -43.10 11.77
N LEU A 66 24.19 -44.09 11.88
CA LEU A 66 24.34 -45.27 11.04
C LEU A 66 23.25 -46.31 11.30
N THR A 67 22.92 -47.11 10.28
CA THR A 67 22.78 -48.58 10.39
C THR A 67 23.23 -49.26 9.08
N LYS A 68 24.04 -50.31 9.23
CA LYS A 68 24.45 -51.28 8.19
C LYS A 68 23.42 -52.41 8.09
N ASP A 69 23.36 -53.11 6.94
CA ASP A 69 23.76 -54.53 6.82
C ASP A 69 23.63 -55.07 5.37
N ASP A 70 24.73 -55.70 4.93
CA ASP A 70 24.97 -56.87 4.06
C ASP A 70 24.08 -57.27 2.86
N ALA A 71 24.71 -57.46 1.67
CA ALA A 71 25.09 -58.80 1.15
C ALA A 71 25.56 -58.82 -0.34
N LYS A 72 26.79 -59.36 -0.52
CA LYS A 72 27.29 -60.35 -1.53
C LYS A 72 27.35 -60.10 -3.05
N GLY A 73 28.55 -60.42 -3.60
CA GLY A 73 28.84 -60.99 -4.94
C GLY A 73 29.00 -59.95 -6.06
N GLU A 74 29.96 -59.95 -6.97
CA GLU A 74 30.90 -60.98 -7.45
C GLU A 74 32.17 -60.34 -8.05
N GLU A 75 33.20 -61.19 -8.03
CA GLU A 75 34.54 -61.28 -8.63
C GLU A 75 34.94 -60.63 -9.98
N ASN A 76 36.28 -60.51 -10.10
CA ASN A 76 37.17 -60.59 -11.28
C ASN A 76 37.26 -59.35 -12.20
N ASP A 77 38.42 -58.94 -12.75
CA ASP A 77 39.75 -59.53 -12.82
C ASP A 77 40.79 -58.43 -13.16
N ARG A 78 41.92 -58.44 -12.44
CA ARG A 78 43.32 -58.45 -12.92
C ARG A 78 43.94 -57.37 -13.86
N ARG A 79 45.14 -56.97 -13.40
CA ARG A 79 46.42 -56.70 -14.13
C ARG A 79 46.49 -55.43 -14.98
N ASP A 80 47.62 -54.73 -15.12
CA ASP A 80 48.98 -54.83 -14.59
C ASP A 80 49.74 -53.59 -15.09
N LYS A 81 50.74 -53.14 -14.32
CA LYS A 81 52.01 -52.51 -14.77
C LYS A 81 51.92 -51.12 -15.43
N GLU A 82 52.93 -50.25 -15.39
CA GLU A 82 54.23 -50.15 -14.73
C GLU A 82 54.61 -48.66 -14.88
N GLY A 83 55.42 -48.16 -13.95
CA GLY A 83 55.79 -46.74 -13.89
C GLY A 83 56.68 -46.24 -15.03
N ARG A 84 56.76 -44.91 -15.11
CA ARG A 84 57.92 -44.21 -15.65
C ARG A 84 58.05 -42.84 -14.99
N ASP A 85 59.05 -42.73 -14.14
CA ASP A 85 59.60 -41.46 -13.67
C ASP A 85 60.09 -40.63 -14.85
N GLY A 86 59.84 -39.32 -14.80
CA GLY A 86 60.21 -38.43 -15.90
C GLY A 86 59.98 -36.95 -15.62
N LYS A 87 60.86 -36.39 -14.78
CA LYS A 87 61.31 -34.98 -14.77
C LYS A 87 60.33 -33.90 -14.34
N GLU A 88 60.66 -33.34 -13.18
CA GLU A 88 60.48 -31.92 -12.86
C GLU A 88 60.87 -31.04 -14.06
N ARG A 89 59.87 -30.33 -14.58
CA ARG A 89 60.05 -29.02 -15.21
C ARG A 89 59.16 -28.07 -14.44
N GLY A 90 59.79 -27.12 -13.77
CA GLY A 90 59.07 -25.99 -13.19
C GLY A 90 58.33 -25.27 -14.29
N ASP A 91 57.01 -25.21 -14.17
CA ASP A 91 56.21 -24.18 -14.82
C ASP A 91 55.65 -23.29 -13.71
N GLN A 92 56.09 -22.05 -13.74
CA GLN A 92 55.57 -20.97 -12.92
C GLN A 92 54.16 -20.66 -13.43
N ASP A 93 53.14 -21.35 -12.91
CA ASP A 93 51.76 -20.95 -13.17
C ASP A 93 51.39 -19.78 -12.23
N ARG A 94 51.99 -18.63 -12.53
CA ARG A 94 51.50 -17.32 -12.07
C ARG A 94 50.19 -17.04 -12.81
N GLY A 95 49.09 -17.11 -12.06
CA GLY A 95 47.93 -16.24 -12.29
C GLY A 95 46.88 -16.77 -13.26
N LYS A 96 46.01 -17.66 -12.78
CA LYS A 96 44.60 -17.67 -13.19
C LYS A 96 43.73 -17.90 -11.95
N HIS A 97 43.43 -16.83 -11.24
CA HIS A 97 42.20 -16.82 -10.44
C HIS A 97 41.07 -17.03 -11.44
N GLY A 98 40.47 -18.22 -11.45
CA GLY A 98 39.25 -18.46 -12.22
C GLY A 98 38.24 -17.39 -11.79
N GLU A 99 37.80 -16.56 -12.74
CA GLU A 99 36.82 -15.54 -12.45
C GLU A 99 35.58 -16.23 -11.88
N GLU A 100 35.20 -15.88 -10.65
CA GLU A 100 33.98 -16.41 -10.05
C GLU A 100 32.81 -16.07 -10.99
N ARG A 101 32.04 -17.10 -11.36
CA ARG A 101 30.88 -16.95 -12.23
C ARG A 101 29.61 -17.23 -11.45
N ASP A 102 28.56 -16.48 -11.76
CA ASP A 102 27.25 -16.70 -11.17
C ASP A 102 26.57 -17.95 -11.76
N GLU A 103 25.36 -18.25 -11.28
CA GLU A 103 24.56 -19.39 -11.75
C GLU A 103 24.17 -19.32 -13.24
N PHE A 104 24.42 -18.16 -13.89
CA PHE A 104 24.19 -17.92 -15.31
C PHE A 104 25.52 -17.79 -16.09
N GLY A 105 26.66 -18.10 -15.45
CA GLY A 105 27.98 -18.07 -16.08
C GLY A 105 28.57 -16.67 -16.29
N ARG A 106 27.98 -15.61 -15.71
CA ARG A 106 28.47 -14.23 -15.79
C ARG A 106 29.45 -13.91 -14.68
N ARG A 107 30.31 -12.91 -14.91
CA ARG A 107 31.36 -12.50 -13.97
C ARG A 107 30.75 -11.98 -12.66
N VAL A 108 31.22 -12.53 -11.54
CA VAL A 108 30.97 -12.02 -10.19
C VAL A 108 32.08 -11.04 -9.84
N ARG A 109 31.70 -9.84 -9.41
CA ARG A 109 32.61 -8.78 -8.98
C ARG A 109 32.44 -8.53 -7.49
N GLU A 110 33.50 -8.76 -6.72
CA GLU A 110 33.52 -8.36 -5.31
C GLU A 110 33.62 -6.84 -5.22
N VAL A 111 32.79 -6.25 -4.37
CA VAL A 111 32.75 -4.81 -4.11
C VAL A 111 33.30 -4.60 -2.69
N PRO A 112 34.48 -3.99 -2.54
CA PRO A 112 35.02 -3.60 -1.23
C PRO A 112 34.04 -2.73 -0.45
N CYS A 113 34.26 -2.56 0.86
CA CYS A 113 33.44 -1.69 1.70
C CYS A 113 33.78 -0.20 1.44
N SER A 114 33.33 0.29 0.29
CA SER A 114 33.52 1.65 -0.20
C SER A 114 32.37 1.98 -1.16
N ASP A 115 31.70 3.10 -0.88
CA ASP A 115 30.64 3.74 -1.66
C ASP A 115 31.10 4.07 -3.08
N GLU A 116 32.27 4.69 -3.24
CA GLU A 116 32.91 4.94 -4.55
C GLU A 116 33.07 3.64 -5.36
N LYS A 117 33.50 2.55 -4.71
CA LYS A 117 33.66 1.25 -5.37
C LYS A 117 32.33 0.60 -5.72
N LEU A 118 31.27 0.84 -4.96
CA LEU A 118 29.92 0.42 -5.31
C LEU A 118 29.42 1.16 -6.56
N VAL A 119 29.60 2.48 -6.60
CA VAL A 119 29.25 3.31 -7.76
C VAL A 119 30.00 2.83 -9.00
N GLU A 120 31.34 2.72 -8.94
CA GLU A 120 32.18 2.22 -10.04
C GLU A 120 31.73 0.83 -10.52
N ALA A 121 31.39 -0.07 -9.60
CA ALA A 121 31.02 -1.44 -9.93
C ALA A 121 29.70 -1.51 -10.71
N ILE A 122 28.70 -0.70 -10.33
CA ILE A 122 27.41 -0.59 -11.05
C ILE A 122 27.63 0.06 -12.41
N ASP A 123 28.41 1.13 -12.47
CA ASP A 123 28.72 1.84 -13.70
C ASP A 123 29.38 0.94 -14.75
N LEU A 124 30.33 0.14 -14.30
CA LEU A 124 31.02 -0.83 -15.15
C LEU A 124 30.08 -1.97 -15.56
N ALA A 125 29.22 -2.46 -14.67
CA ALA A 125 28.19 -3.46 -15.04
C ALA A 125 27.21 -2.93 -16.10
N ASN A 126 26.82 -1.66 -16.02
CA ASN A 126 25.99 -1.02 -17.05
C ASN A 126 26.70 -0.92 -18.42
N ARG A 127 28.04 -0.84 -18.45
CA ARG A 127 28.83 -0.79 -19.69
C ARG A 127 29.12 -2.18 -20.27
N ASP A 128 29.23 -3.19 -19.40
CA ASP A 128 29.66 -4.55 -19.73
C ASP A 128 28.48 -5.54 -19.97
N HIS A 129 27.30 -5.06 -20.38
CA HIS A 129 26.09 -5.87 -20.59
C HIS A 129 25.55 -6.58 -19.32
N GLY A 130 25.73 -5.99 -18.15
CA GLY A 130 25.22 -6.51 -16.87
C GLY A 130 26.25 -7.31 -16.08
N GLY A 131 25.79 -7.97 -15.01
CA GLY A 131 26.66 -8.82 -14.17
C GLY A 131 26.19 -8.96 -12.72
N THR A 132 26.96 -9.73 -11.95
CA THR A 132 26.70 -9.95 -10.51
C THR A 132 27.72 -9.21 -9.66
N LEU A 133 27.24 -8.36 -8.75
CA LEU A 133 28.02 -7.65 -7.75
C LEU A 133 27.83 -8.33 -6.38
N LYS A 134 28.92 -8.53 -5.65
CA LYS A 134 28.92 -9.14 -4.32
C LYS A 134 29.49 -8.15 -3.32
N LEU A 135 28.62 -7.61 -2.46
CA LEU A 135 28.99 -6.59 -1.49
C LEU A 135 29.81 -7.18 -0.34
N ALA A 136 30.65 -6.33 0.26
CA ALA A 136 31.38 -6.67 1.47
C ALA A 136 30.40 -6.99 2.60
N ARG A 137 30.63 -8.12 3.27
CA ARG A 137 29.73 -8.65 4.29
C ARG A 137 29.54 -7.67 5.44
N HIS A 138 28.29 -7.41 5.83
CA HIS A 138 27.90 -6.47 6.90
C HIS A 138 28.42 -5.03 6.73
N CYS A 139 28.87 -4.66 5.53
CA CYS A 139 29.33 -3.30 5.26
C CYS A 139 28.17 -2.30 5.25
N VAL A 140 28.46 -1.05 5.60
CA VAL A 140 27.56 0.09 5.37
C VAL A 140 28.16 0.96 4.27
N TYR A 141 27.44 1.09 3.16
CA TYR A 141 27.76 1.96 2.04
C TYR A 141 26.97 3.26 2.21
N GLU A 142 27.69 4.34 2.53
CA GLU A 142 27.11 5.66 2.84
C GLU A 142 27.26 6.56 1.62
N LEU A 143 26.13 6.88 0.98
CA LEU A 143 26.08 7.74 -0.20
C LEU A 143 25.84 9.18 0.25
N ASP A 144 26.78 10.09 -0.01
CA ASP A 144 26.76 11.49 0.42
C ASP A 144 26.40 12.48 -0.71
N PHE A 145 26.49 12.07 -1.97
CA PHE A 145 26.08 12.87 -3.13
C PHE A 145 25.14 12.13 -4.09
N ALA A 146 24.38 12.90 -4.86
CA ALA A 146 23.57 12.42 -5.97
C ALA A 146 24.31 12.57 -7.30
N ASP A 147 24.12 11.61 -8.21
CA ASP A 147 24.49 11.78 -9.60
C ASP A 147 23.64 12.89 -10.24
N LYS A 148 24.30 13.91 -10.77
CA LYS A 148 23.66 15.12 -11.30
C LYS A 148 22.77 14.86 -12.53
N GLN A 149 22.94 13.74 -13.24
CA GLN A 149 22.17 13.42 -14.44
C GLN A 149 20.86 12.70 -14.11
N SER A 150 20.90 11.86 -13.08
CA SER A 150 19.83 10.93 -12.70
C SER A 150 19.06 11.34 -11.44
N GLY A 151 19.64 12.19 -10.58
CA GLY A 151 19.06 12.59 -9.30
C GLY A 151 19.09 11.46 -8.25
N THR A 152 19.96 10.46 -8.44
CA THR A 152 20.03 9.25 -7.62
C THR A 152 21.42 9.05 -7.03
N GLY A 153 21.52 8.39 -5.88
CA GLY A 153 22.80 8.11 -5.21
C GLY A 153 23.66 7.07 -5.93
N LEU A 154 23.03 6.15 -6.68
CA LEU A 154 23.74 5.15 -7.49
C LEU A 154 23.43 5.34 -8.99
N PRO A 155 24.31 4.88 -9.90
CA PRO A 155 24.05 4.95 -11.32
C PRO A 155 22.75 4.24 -11.72
N THR A 156 22.00 4.84 -12.64
CA THR A 156 20.76 4.26 -13.18
C THR A 156 21.02 2.89 -13.80
N ILE A 157 20.22 1.90 -13.41
CA ILE A 157 20.30 0.52 -13.91
C ILE A 157 19.70 0.47 -15.32
N ARG A 158 20.52 0.09 -16.30
CA ARG A 158 20.15 -0.03 -17.73
C ARG A 158 20.41 -1.42 -18.32
N GLN A 159 20.99 -2.30 -17.52
CA GLN A 159 21.33 -3.67 -17.87
C GLN A 159 20.85 -4.58 -16.75
N GLU A 160 21.00 -5.89 -16.95
CA GLU A 160 20.69 -6.89 -15.94
C GLU A 160 21.79 -6.93 -14.86
N ILE A 161 21.53 -6.34 -13.69
CA ILE A 161 22.48 -6.25 -12.58
C ILE A 161 21.93 -6.99 -11.36
N ARG A 162 22.69 -7.96 -10.84
CA ARG A 162 22.40 -8.62 -9.56
C ARG A 162 23.32 -8.11 -8.47
N ILE A 163 22.78 -7.76 -7.32
CA ILE A 163 23.55 -7.35 -6.14
C ILE A 163 23.28 -8.34 -5.01
N LYS A 164 24.30 -9.14 -4.68
CA LYS A 164 24.35 -9.99 -3.49
C LYS A 164 24.88 -9.18 -2.33
N GLY A 165 23.99 -8.86 -1.40
CA GLY A 165 24.21 -7.91 -0.32
C GLY A 165 25.09 -8.41 0.82
N ASN A 166 25.10 -9.72 1.11
CA ASN A 166 25.82 -10.28 2.26
C ASN A 166 25.52 -9.51 3.57
N ASP A 167 24.24 -9.20 3.81
CA ASP A 167 23.73 -8.41 4.93
C ASP A 167 24.29 -6.98 5.01
N ALA A 168 24.75 -6.41 3.88
CA ALA A 168 25.18 -5.03 3.81
C ALA A 168 23.99 -4.05 3.89
N THR A 169 24.31 -2.80 4.20
CA THR A 169 23.38 -1.67 4.16
C THR A 169 23.85 -0.66 3.12
N ILE A 170 22.95 -0.22 2.24
CA ILE A 170 23.14 0.96 1.39
C ILE A 170 22.23 2.05 1.96
N LYS A 171 22.82 3.17 2.37
CA LYS A 171 22.07 4.30 2.93
C LYS A 171 22.48 5.63 2.31
N ARG A 172 21.53 6.55 2.30
CA ARG A 172 21.83 7.97 2.10
C ARG A 172 22.41 8.56 3.39
N ASP A 173 23.51 9.28 3.27
CA ASP A 173 24.18 10.03 4.35
C ASP A 173 24.48 11.46 3.89
N SER A 174 23.41 12.21 3.60
CA SER A 174 23.51 13.54 3.03
C SER A 174 22.43 14.47 3.58
N GLU A 175 22.67 15.78 3.52
CA GLU A 175 21.60 16.78 3.68
C GLU A 175 20.77 16.90 2.39
N ASP A 176 21.39 16.64 1.24
CA ASP A 176 20.73 16.66 -0.05
C ASP A 176 19.78 15.46 -0.19
N ALA A 177 18.59 15.72 -0.75
CA ALA A 177 17.61 14.69 -1.03
C ALA A 177 17.96 13.96 -2.33
N PHE A 178 18.10 12.64 -2.27
CA PHE A 178 18.12 11.78 -3.45
C PHE A 178 17.65 10.36 -3.14
N ARG A 179 17.09 9.70 -4.15
CA ARG A 179 16.76 8.27 -4.08
C ARG A 179 18.00 7.39 -4.26
N LEU A 180 17.95 6.13 -3.82
CA LEU A 180 19.09 5.23 -3.92
C LEU A 180 19.23 4.62 -5.32
N PHE A 181 18.16 4.03 -5.84
CA PHE A 181 18.15 3.30 -7.12
C PHE A 181 17.09 3.86 -8.09
N ARG A 182 17.45 3.83 -9.37
CA ARG A 182 16.53 4.01 -10.51
C ARG A 182 16.76 2.88 -11.51
N VAL A 183 15.69 2.21 -11.90
CA VAL A 183 15.70 1.17 -12.93
C VAL A 183 14.97 1.72 -14.14
N ALA A 184 15.72 1.94 -15.22
CA ALA A 184 15.20 2.49 -16.47
C ALA A 184 14.53 1.41 -17.33
N ASP A 185 13.88 1.82 -18.42
CA ASP A 185 13.40 0.93 -19.47
C ASP A 185 14.51 -0.03 -19.96
N GLY A 186 14.22 -1.33 -20.00
CA GLY A 186 15.16 -2.40 -20.33
C GLY A 186 16.17 -2.75 -19.23
N GLY A 187 16.20 -2.02 -18.11
CA GLY A 187 17.01 -2.34 -16.94
C GLY A 187 16.37 -3.42 -16.07
N GLU A 188 17.18 -4.32 -15.53
CA GLU A 188 16.73 -5.34 -14.59
C GLU A 188 17.62 -5.35 -13.34
N LEU A 189 17.01 -5.12 -12.17
CA LEU A 189 17.71 -5.09 -10.89
C LEU A 189 17.32 -6.29 -10.04
N THR A 190 18.27 -7.12 -9.65
CA THR A 190 18.07 -8.12 -8.59
C THR A 190 18.81 -7.70 -7.34
N LEU A 191 18.11 -7.57 -6.22
CA LEU A 191 18.69 -7.30 -4.91
C LEU A 191 18.45 -8.49 -3.99
N LYS A 192 19.51 -8.93 -3.30
CA LYS A 192 19.41 -10.05 -2.36
C LYS A 192 20.19 -9.79 -1.07
N ASP A 193 19.60 -10.09 0.09
CA ASP A 193 20.26 -10.04 1.40
C ASP A 193 20.90 -8.66 1.73
N LEU A 194 20.15 -7.57 1.61
CA LEU A 194 20.61 -6.23 2.01
C LEU A 194 19.52 -5.32 2.59
N THR A 195 19.97 -4.24 3.23
CA THR A 195 19.11 -3.14 3.67
C THR A 195 19.29 -1.90 2.80
N LEU A 196 18.18 -1.32 2.34
CA LEU A 196 18.10 0.00 1.70
C LEU A 196 17.45 0.99 2.67
N LYS A 197 18.14 2.09 2.97
CA LYS A 197 17.78 2.94 4.09
C LYS A 197 17.97 4.43 3.83
N ASP A 198 17.08 5.23 4.40
CA ASP A 198 17.16 6.70 4.49
C ASP A 198 17.17 7.43 3.12
N GLY A 199 16.83 6.74 2.03
CA GLY A 199 16.68 7.34 0.71
C GLY A 199 15.57 8.39 0.70
N ASN A 200 15.74 9.47 -0.05
CA ASN A 200 14.83 10.62 -0.01
C ASN A 200 14.58 11.17 -1.43
N ALA A 201 13.43 10.88 -2.03
CA ALA A 201 13.05 11.47 -3.31
C ALA A 201 12.31 12.80 -3.08
N ALA A 202 12.87 13.91 -3.57
CA ALA A 202 12.26 15.25 -3.51
C ALA A 202 12.20 15.87 -4.90
N GLU A 203 11.21 16.74 -5.16
CA GLU A 203 11.22 17.52 -6.41
C GLU A 203 12.45 18.44 -6.41
N PHE A 204 13.16 18.50 -7.54
CA PHE A 204 14.26 19.45 -7.70
C PHE A 204 13.72 20.89 -7.69
N LYS A 205 13.77 21.56 -6.54
CA LYS A 205 13.33 22.96 -6.40
C LYS A 205 14.38 23.88 -7.01
N TYR A 206 14.14 24.36 -8.23
CA TYR A 206 14.96 25.41 -8.83
C TYR A 206 14.73 26.74 -8.10
N GLY A 207 15.73 27.20 -7.32
CA GLY A 207 15.88 28.62 -6.98
C GLY A 207 14.96 29.23 -5.92
N GLN A 208 14.64 28.55 -4.82
CA GLN A 208 14.24 29.25 -3.59
C GLN A 208 15.45 29.45 -2.68
N ALA A 209 16.00 30.67 -2.72
CA ALA A 209 16.88 31.15 -1.66
C ALA A 209 16.12 31.04 -0.32
N SER A 210 16.80 30.50 0.69
CA SER A 210 16.32 30.44 2.06
C SER A 210 15.86 31.83 2.53
N SER A 211 14.56 32.04 2.70
CA SER A 211 14.06 33.28 3.30
C SER A 211 14.13 33.18 4.82
N THR A 212 15.28 33.58 5.36
CA THR A 212 15.35 34.09 6.74
C THR A 212 14.41 35.30 6.90
N PRO A 213 13.64 35.42 8.00
CA PRO A 213 12.75 36.58 8.19
C PRO A 213 13.60 37.81 8.56
N GLY A 214 13.70 38.77 7.65
CA GLY A 214 14.36 40.06 7.88
C GLY A 214 13.46 41.20 7.43
N SER A 215 13.08 42.05 8.38
CA SER A 215 12.25 43.24 8.27
C SER A 215 12.81 44.33 7.33
N GLY A 216 11.94 44.95 6.53
CA GLY A 216 12.12 46.31 6.01
C GLY A 216 11.81 46.52 4.51
N THR A 217 10.68 47.15 4.20
CA THR A 217 10.51 48.01 3.00
C THR A 217 10.96 49.44 3.35
N PRO A 218 11.27 50.38 2.41
CA PRO A 218 10.68 50.53 1.06
C PRO A 218 11.59 51.02 -0.09
N GLY A 219 11.28 50.56 -1.32
CA GLY A 219 11.77 51.13 -2.58
C GLY A 219 11.11 50.43 -3.76
N GLY A 220 10.17 51.10 -4.44
CA GLY A 220 9.26 50.50 -5.42
C GLY A 220 9.94 50.00 -6.69
N GLN A 221 9.74 48.72 -6.99
CA GLN A 221 9.88 48.12 -8.32
C GLN A 221 8.52 47.54 -8.71
N ALA A 222 8.05 47.84 -9.93
CA ALA A 222 6.81 47.28 -10.44
C ALA A 222 6.95 45.76 -10.66
N ALA A 223 5.98 45.00 -10.17
CA ALA A 223 5.94 43.55 -10.28
C ALA A 223 5.72 43.08 -11.73
N PRO A 224 6.08 41.83 -12.07
CA PRO A 224 5.78 41.22 -13.37
C PRO A 224 4.27 41.27 -13.66
N GLY A 225 3.87 41.81 -14.82
CA GLY A 225 2.48 41.87 -15.27
C GLY A 225 1.71 43.19 -15.04
N GLY A 226 2.36 44.26 -14.57
CA GLY A 226 1.70 45.58 -14.44
C GLY A 226 1.44 46.28 -15.78
N GLN A 227 0.22 46.79 -15.99
CA GLN A 227 -0.11 47.70 -17.11
C GLN A 227 0.20 49.15 -16.72
N ALA A 228 0.99 49.86 -17.55
CA ALA A 228 1.11 51.31 -17.46
C ALA A 228 -0.18 51.98 -17.98
N GLY A 229 -0.73 52.94 -17.23
CA GLY A 229 -1.91 53.70 -17.65
C GLY A 229 -1.68 54.52 -18.93
N PRO A 230 -2.74 54.95 -19.63
CA PRO A 230 -2.63 55.64 -20.92
C PRO A 230 -1.86 56.97 -20.78
N GLY A 231 -0.79 57.15 -21.57
CA GLY A 231 -0.06 58.42 -21.71
C GLY A 231 1.32 58.53 -21.02
N GLY A 232 1.85 57.47 -20.40
CA GLY A 232 3.20 57.49 -19.83
C GLY A 232 4.32 57.23 -20.85
N GLN A 233 5.32 58.11 -20.94
CA GLN A 233 6.57 57.88 -21.67
C GLN A 233 7.63 57.28 -20.74
N ALA A 234 8.21 56.13 -21.09
CA ALA A 234 9.41 55.63 -20.44
C ALA A 234 10.64 56.41 -20.95
N GLY A 235 11.50 56.89 -20.05
CA GLY A 235 12.74 57.58 -20.41
C GLY A 235 13.75 56.67 -21.12
N PRO A 236 14.77 57.23 -21.80
CA PRO A 236 15.76 56.46 -22.56
C PRO A 236 16.52 55.48 -21.65
N GLY A 237 16.51 54.18 -21.99
CA GLY A 237 17.26 53.13 -21.29
C GLY A 237 16.47 52.23 -20.34
N GLY A 238 15.14 52.36 -20.24
CA GLY A 238 14.32 51.44 -19.43
C GLY A 238 14.12 50.06 -20.08
N GLN A 239 14.32 48.98 -19.32
CA GLN A 239 13.93 47.62 -19.68
C GLN A 239 12.54 47.29 -19.09
N ALA A 240 11.59 46.85 -19.93
CA ALA A 240 10.33 46.30 -19.46
C ALA A 240 10.55 44.85 -18.98
N GLY A 241 9.95 44.48 -17.84
CA GLY A 241 9.93 43.10 -17.37
C GLY A 241 9.17 42.18 -18.36
N PRO A 242 9.42 40.86 -18.32
CA PRO A 242 8.80 39.91 -19.24
C PRO A 242 7.26 39.96 -19.18
N GLY A 243 6.60 40.17 -20.34
CA GLY A 243 5.13 40.13 -20.46
C GLY A 243 4.39 41.48 -20.40
N GLY A 244 5.07 42.62 -20.30
CA GLY A 244 4.40 43.94 -20.37
C GLY A 244 3.92 44.29 -21.78
N GLN A 245 2.65 44.68 -21.94
CA GLN A 245 2.12 45.30 -23.16
C GLN A 245 2.01 46.82 -22.97
N ALA A 246 2.47 47.60 -23.95
CA ALA A 246 2.18 49.02 -24.04
C ALA A 246 0.69 49.23 -24.40
N GLY A 247 0.01 50.14 -23.69
CA GLY A 247 -1.36 50.52 -24.04
C GLY A 247 -1.45 51.19 -25.43
N PRO A 248 -2.64 51.28 -26.03
CA PRO A 248 -2.81 51.85 -27.37
C PRO A 248 -2.33 53.31 -27.42
N GLY A 249 -1.33 53.60 -28.24
CA GLY A 249 -0.78 54.96 -28.45
C GLY A 249 0.63 55.21 -27.91
N GLY A 250 1.30 54.25 -27.27
CA GLY A 250 2.71 54.39 -26.86
C GLY A 250 3.70 54.00 -27.96
N GLN A 251 4.65 54.88 -28.31
CA GLN A 251 5.80 54.54 -29.16
C GLN A 251 7.05 54.25 -28.29
N ALA A 252 7.70 53.11 -28.51
CA ALA A 252 9.02 52.81 -27.95
C ALA A 252 10.11 53.58 -28.73
N GLY A 253 11.03 54.23 -28.03
CA GLY A 253 12.17 54.92 -28.66
C GLY A 253 13.14 53.94 -29.35
N PRO A 254 13.94 54.41 -30.34
CA PRO A 254 14.88 53.55 -31.06
C PRO A 254 15.99 53.04 -30.11
N GLY A 255 16.14 51.72 -29.97
CA GLY A 255 17.22 51.09 -29.18
C GLY A 255 16.81 50.06 -28.12
N GLY A 256 15.52 49.75 -27.95
CA GLY A 256 15.09 48.68 -27.04
C GLY A 256 15.34 47.28 -27.61
N GLN A 257 16.20 46.48 -26.97
CA GLN A 257 16.34 45.05 -27.25
C GLN A 257 15.54 44.24 -26.23
N ALA A 258 14.79 43.23 -26.69
CA ALA A 258 14.22 42.20 -25.83
C ALA A 258 15.36 41.39 -25.20
N GLY A 259 15.36 41.24 -23.88
CA GLY A 259 16.32 40.37 -23.19
C GLY A 259 16.23 38.92 -23.70
N PRO A 260 17.33 38.15 -23.67
CA PRO A 260 17.32 36.76 -24.11
C PRO A 260 16.23 35.98 -23.35
N SER A 261 15.45 35.19 -24.09
CA SER A 261 14.46 34.27 -23.51
C SER A 261 15.14 33.40 -22.46
N MET A 262 14.60 33.35 -21.25
CA MET A 262 15.04 32.37 -20.25
C MET A 262 15.03 30.97 -20.88
N PRO A 263 16.04 30.13 -20.61
CA PRO A 263 15.98 28.73 -21.00
C PRO A 263 14.64 28.16 -20.51
N LYS A 264 13.93 27.45 -21.39
CA LYS A 264 12.76 26.67 -21.00
C LYS A 264 13.17 25.84 -19.76
N PRO A 265 12.41 25.85 -18.65
CA PRO A 265 12.69 24.95 -17.54
C PRO A 265 12.85 23.54 -18.09
N PRO A 266 13.82 22.75 -17.62
CA PRO A 266 13.88 21.35 -18.00
C PRO A 266 12.49 20.72 -17.76
N GLU A 267 11.98 20.01 -18.76
CA GLU A 267 10.68 19.34 -18.64
C GLU A 267 10.72 18.45 -17.40
N LYS A 268 9.72 18.61 -16.49
CA LYS A 268 9.60 17.77 -15.27
C LYS A 268 9.74 16.31 -15.70
N LYS A 269 10.79 15.63 -15.22
CA LYS A 269 10.98 14.20 -15.51
C LYS A 269 9.97 13.41 -14.67
N GLU A 270 9.33 12.41 -15.28
CA GLU A 270 8.33 11.57 -14.60
C GLU A 270 8.92 10.96 -13.32
N GLY A 271 8.12 10.94 -12.25
CA GLY A 271 8.48 10.31 -10.98
C GLY A 271 9.66 10.93 -10.25
N GLU A 272 10.05 12.19 -10.55
CA GLU A 272 11.23 12.82 -9.96
C GLU A 272 11.20 12.86 -8.42
N ALA A 273 10.03 12.93 -7.80
CA ALA A 273 9.83 12.87 -6.35
C ALA A 273 9.32 11.51 -5.83
N ASP A 274 9.23 10.48 -6.68
CA ASP A 274 8.65 9.17 -6.34
C ASP A 274 9.73 8.14 -5.98
N GLY A 275 9.44 7.19 -5.08
CA GLY A 275 10.36 6.08 -4.80
C GLY A 275 11.61 6.52 -4.04
N GLY A 276 11.51 6.68 -2.72
CA GLY A 276 12.62 7.13 -1.88
C GLY A 276 13.82 6.18 -1.90
N ALA A 277 13.59 4.87 -1.96
CA ALA A 277 14.65 3.89 -2.18
C ALA A 277 14.79 3.53 -3.66
N ILE A 278 13.69 3.10 -4.30
CA ILE A 278 13.71 2.53 -5.64
C ILE A 278 12.59 3.16 -6.49
N LEU A 279 12.97 3.69 -7.65
CA LEU A 279 12.05 3.99 -8.73
C LEU A 279 12.24 2.97 -9.86
N VAL A 280 11.17 2.27 -10.24
CA VAL A 280 11.16 1.36 -11.39
C VAL A 280 10.29 1.98 -12.49
N GLU A 281 10.92 2.35 -13.59
CA GLU A 281 10.24 2.96 -14.74
C GLU A 281 9.46 1.91 -15.55
N ARG A 282 8.59 2.39 -16.44
CA ARG A 282 7.96 1.53 -17.46
C ARG A 282 9.04 0.81 -18.26
N GLY A 283 8.86 -0.50 -18.45
CA GLY A 283 9.84 -1.36 -19.11
C GLY A 283 11.02 -1.80 -18.24
N GLY A 284 11.21 -1.21 -17.06
CA GLY A 284 12.17 -1.68 -16.06
C GLY A 284 11.59 -2.77 -15.16
N SER A 285 12.48 -3.58 -14.55
CA SER A 285 12.08 -4.60 -13.58
C SER A 285 12.99 -4.67 -12.36
N ALA A 286 12.40 -4.97 -11.20
CA ALA A 286 13.15 -5.25 -9.97
C ALA A 286 12.68 -6.53 -9.27
N HIS A 287 13.63 -7.37 -8.89
CA HIS A 287 13.41 -8.56 -8.05
C HIS A 287 14.14 -8.38 -6.72
N LEU A 288 13.38 -8.37 -5.62
CA LEU A 288 13.87 -8.09 -4.28
C LEU A 288 13.67 -9.32 -3.39
N GLU A 289 14.74 -10.01 -3.02
CA GLU A 289 14.71 -11.20 -2.17
C GLU A 289 15.42 -10.90 -0.84
N LYS A 290 14.75 -11.08 0.31
CA LYS A 290 15.35 -10.82 1.63
C LYS A 290 15.93 -9.41 1.77
N VAL A 291 15.23 -8.44 1.18
CA VAL A 291 15.60 -7.03 1.25
C VAL A 291 14.81 -6.33 2.33
N LYS A 292 15.47 -5.43 3.06
CA LYS A 292 14.82 -4.52 4.00
C LYS A 292 14.84 -3.08 3.46
N LEU A 293 13.69 -2.51 3.17
CA LEU A 293 13.52 -1.11 2.78
C LEU A 293 12.95 -0.32 3.96
N THR A 294 13.76 0.58 4.55
CA THR A 294 13.38 1.27 5.78
C THR A 294 13.74 2.75 5.87
N ARG A 295 12.86 3.57 6.47
CA ARG A 295 13.04 5.02 6.65
C ARG A 295 13.27 5.77 5.34
N ASN A 296 12.71 5.27 4.25
CA ASN A 296 12.76 5.98 2.98
C ASN A 296 11.62 6.99 2.90
N ASN A 297 11.88 8.11 2.25
CA ASN A 297 10.99 9.24 2.12
C ASN A 297 10.76 9.62 0.66
N ALA A 298 9.53 9.98 0.30
CA ALA A 298 9.18 10.54 -1.00
C ALA A 298 8.27 11.77 -0.81
N GLU A 299 8.62 12.91 -1.43
CA GLU A 299 7.69 14.05 -1.58
C GLU A 299 6.55 13.74 -2.57
N GLY A 300 6.73 12.73 -3.42
CA GLY A 300 5.71 12.17 -4.29
C GLY A 300 5.08 10.90 -3.69
N ASN A 301 5.03 9.85 -4.51
CA ASN A 301 4.45 8.56 -4.21
C ASN A 301 5.53 7.50 -3.91
N GLY A 302 5.17 6.46 -3.17
CA GLY A 302 6.04 5.30 -2.97
C GLY A 302 7.21 5.63 -2.05
N GLY A 303 6.99 5.70 -0.73
CA GLY A 303 8.03 6.11 0.22
C GLY A 303 9.29 5.26 0.11
N ALA A 304 9.14 3.94 -0.07
CA ALA A 304 10.23 3.05 -0.45
C ALA A 304 10.28 2.82 -1.96
N ILE A 305 9.18 2.32 -2.55
CA ILE A 305 9.15 1.85 -3.94
C ILE A 305 8.08 2.60 -4.71
N ALA A 306 8.47 3.18 -5.84
CA ALA A 306 7.53 3.61 -6.87
C ALA A 306 7.67 2.72 -8.10
N ASN A 307 6.61 2.01 -8.44
CA ASN A 307 6.59 1.01 -9.49
C ASN A 307 5.69 1.43 -10.66
N PHE A 308 6.34 1.78 -11.77
CA PHE A 308 5.72 1.99 -13.07
C PHE A 308 6.00 0.84 -14.05
N GLY A 309 6.91 -0.08 -13.69
CA GLY A 309 7.29 -1.28 -14.46
C GLY A 309 6.82 -2.55 -13.77
N ARG A 310 7.76 -3.42 -13.41
CA ARG A 310 7.48 -4.65 -12.65
C ARG A 310 8.33 -4.75 -11.39
N VAL A 311 7.71 -5.08 -10.27
CA VAL A 311 8.43 -5.38 -9.02
C VAL A 311 7.92 -6.68 -8.42
N ASP A 312 8.85 -7.59 -8.14
CA ASP A 312 8.60 -8.83 -7.40
C ASP A 312 9.35 -8.74 -6.05
N LEU A 313 8.62 -8.75 -4.93
CA LEU A 313 9.15 -8.81 -3.56
C LEU A 313 8.95 -10.21 -2.97
N GLU A 314 10.03 -10.80 -2.45
CA GLU A 314 10.03 -12.10 -1.78
C GLU A 314 10.82 -12.03 -0.46
N ASP A 315 10.28 -12.62 0.60
CA ASP A 315 10.92 -12.68 1.93
C ASP A 315 11.43 -11.33 2.46
N SER A 316 10.76 -10.25 2.08
CA SER A 316 11.27 -8.88 2.23
C SER A 316 10.47 -8.06 3.24
N LYS A 317 11.03 -6.93 3.64
CA LYS A 317 10.41 -5.97 4.59
C LYS A 317 10.38 -4.57 4.00
N VAL A 318 9.20 -3.96 3.97
CA VAL A 318 9.00 -2.54 3.65
C VAL A 318 8.45 -1.88 4.91
N GLU A 319 9.32 -1.24 5.68
CA GLU A 319 8.98 -0.75 7.02
C GLU A 319 9.40 0.69 7.33
N ASP A 320 8.55 1.42 8.05
CA ASP A 320 8.83 2.79 8.51
C ASP A 320 9.14 3.76 7.35
N ASN A 321 8.46 3.64 6.21
CA ASN A 321 8.63 4.54 5.07
C ASN A 321 7.51 5.59 5.01
N HIS A 322 7.79 6.71 4.35
CA HIS A 322 6.88 7.85 4.26
C HIS A 322 6.74 8.36 2.82
N ALA A 323 5.51 8.58 2.38
CA ALA A 323 5.19 9.33 1.17
C ALA A 323 4.26 10.50 1.52
N GLN A 324 4.53 11.68 0.97
CA GLN A 324 3.63 12.83 1.13
C GLN A 324 2.32 12.62 0.36
N LYS A 325 2.34 11.87 -0.75
CA LYS A 325 1.16 11.51 -1.53
C LYS A 325 0.73 10.07 -1.23
N ASN A 326 0.80 9.17 -2.21
CA ASN A 326 0.22 7.84 -2.14
C ASN A 326 1.29 6.75 -1.95
N GLY A 327 0.92 5.64 -1.31
CA GLY A 327 1.80 4.48 -1.18
C GLY A 327 2.94 4.74 -0.22
N GLY A 328 2.63 4.84 1.09
CA GLY A 328 3.63 5.15 2.11
C GLY A 328 4.83 4.18 2.08
N GLY A 329 4.55 2.91 1.83
CA GLY A 329 5.56 1.91 1.49
C GLY A 329 5.77 1.82 -0.03
N ILE A 330 4.71 1.39 -0.73
CA ILE A 330 4.76 1.05 -2.16
C ILE A 330 3.67 1.79 -2.92
N PHE A 331 4.05 2.46 -3.99
CA PHE A 331 3.15 2.95 -5.01
C PHE A 331 3.27 2.09 -6.27
N ASN A 332 2.13 1.66 -6.82
CA ASN A 332 2.06 0.81 -7.99
C ASN A 332 1.10 1.35 -9.04
N VAL A 333 1.57 1.43 -10.28
CA VAL A 333 0.73 1.54 -11.49
C VAL A 333 1.15 0.53 -12.56
N GLY A 334 2.15 -0.31 -12.27
CA GLY A 334 2.61 -1.42 -13.09
C GLY A 334 2.20 -2.77 -12.51
N VAL A 335 3.10 -3.76 -12.56
CA VAL A 335 2.86 -5.10 -11.99
C VAL A 335 3.60 -5.25 -10.68
N LEU A 336 2.89 -5.54 -9.59
CA LEU A 336 3.46 -5.77 -8.27
C LEU A 336 3.11 -7.17 -7.78
N LYS A 337 4.14 -7.95 -7.45
CA LYS A 337 3.99 -9.23 -6.73
C LYS A 337 4.69 -9.15 -5.38
N VAL A 338 3.99 -9.56 -4.33
CA VAL A 338 4.53 -9.59 -2.97
C VAL A 338 4.27 -10.95 -2.35
N LYS A 339 5.34 -11.64 -1.95
CA LYS A 339 5.30 -12.99 -1.40
C LYS A 339 6.07 -13.07 -0.10
N GLU A 340 5.48 -13.72 0.90
CA GLU A 340 6.16 -14.10 2.15
C GLU A 340 6.86 -12.91 2.84
N SER A 341 6.26 -11.71 2.70
CA SER A 341 6.88 -10.44 3.06
C SER A 341 6.10 -9.71 4.16
N ARG A 342 6.67 -8.59 4.63
CA ARG A 342 6.02 -7.69 5.59
C ARG A 342 6.04 -6.24 5.10
N ILE A 343 4.87 -5.60 5.15
CA ILE A 343 4.68 -4.18 4.83
C ILE A 343 4.07 -3.53 6.07
N ASN A 344 4.87 -2.81 6.85
CA ASN A 344 4.43 -2.32 8.15
C ASN A 344 4.92 -0.93 8.52
N ASN A 345 4.13 -0.24 9.36
CA ASN A 345 4.47 1.09 9.89
C ASN A 345 4.75 2.14 8.80
N ASN A 346 4.19 1.98 7.61
CA ASN A 346 4.37 2.95 6.54
C ASN A 346 3.27 4.01 6.61
N THR A 347 3.60 5.22 6.16
CA THR A 347 2.71 6.38 6.27
C THR A 347 2.57 7.11 4.94
N ALA A 348 1.33 7.37 4.53
CA ALA A 348 1.00 8.16 3.34
C ALA A 348 0.22 9.41 3.76
N GLY A 349 0.56 10.57 3.19
CA GLY A 349 -0.22 11.80 3.38
C GLY A 349 -1.61 11.74 2.71
N GLU A 350 -1.73 10.97 1.63
CA GLU A 350 -2.99 10.72 0.93
C GLU A 350 -3.42 9.26 1.11
N ASN A 351 -3.29 8.41 0.09
CA ASN A 351 -3.90 7.08 0.09
C ASN A 351 -2.87 5.94 0.19
N GLY A 352 -3.28 4.78 0.69
CA GLY A 352 -2.45 3.58 0.68
C GLY A 352 -1.26 3.69 1.63
N GLY A 353 -1.51 3.65 2.93
CA GLY A 353 -0.43 3.77 3.93
C GLY A 353 0.65 2.72 3.69
N GLY A 354 0.25 1.47 3.44
CA GLY A 354 1.15 0.40 3.01
C GLY A 354 1.37 0.40 1.51
N ILE A 355 0.30 0.14 0.74
CA ILE A 355 0.31 0.04 -0.71
C ILE A 355 -0.77 0.93 -1.32
N ALA A 356 -0.41 1.71 -2.33
CA ALA A 356 -1.37 2.36 -3.23
C ALA A 356 -1.24 1.79 -4.65
N ASN A 357 -2.35 1.32 -5.22
CA ASN A 357 -2.46 0.82 -6.58
C ASN A 357 -3.33 1.76 -7.43
N GLY A 358 -2.72 2.44 -8.38
CA GLY A 358 -3.36 3.52 -9.15
C GLY A 358 -3.25 4.88 -8.47
N GLU A 359 -3.62 5.91 -9.23
CA GLU A 359 -3.67 7.27 -8.74
C GLU A 359 -4.96 7.50 -7.94
N GLY A 360 -4.86 8.16 -6.79
CA GLY A 360 -6.01 8.77 -6.13
C GLY A 360 -6.59 9.89 -7.00
N LYS A 361 -7.87 10.23 -6.82
CA LYS A 361 -8.42 11.44 -7.44
C LYS A 361 -7.61 12.63 -6.92
N GLU A 362 -6.82 13.29 -7.76
CA GLU A 362 -6.27 14.60 -7.44
C GLU A 362 -7.46 15.52 -7.12
N LYS A 363 -7.68 15.81 -5.83
CA LYS A 363 -8.66 16.83 -5.40
C LYS A 363 -8.13 18.15 -5.93
N GLY A 364 -8.60 18.54 -7.12
CA GLY A 364 -8.26 19.78 -7.77
C GLY A 364 -8.52 20.98 -6.85
N LYS A 365 -7.46 21.43 -6.18
CA LYS A 365 -7.33 22.80 -5.67
C LYS A 365 -6.42 23.64 -6.55
N ASP A 366 -5.81 23.08 -7.60
CA ASP A 366 -5.16 23.87 -8.63
C ASP A 366 -6.20 24.30 -9.66
N LYS A 367 -6.80 25.48 -9.38
CA LYS A 367 -7.49 26.28 -10.40
C LYS A 367 -6.53 26.83 -11.46
N ASP A 368 -5.23 26.61 -11.31
CA ASP A 368 -4.27 26.93 -12.33
C ASP A 368 -4.27 25.84 -13.40
N LYS A 369 -4.69 26.26 -14.59
CA LYS A 369 -4.55 25.54 -15.87
C LYS A 369 -3.07 25.42 -16.25
N ASP A 370 -2.21 25.01 -15.33
CA ASP A 370 -0.83 24.74 -15.62
C ASP A 370 -0.76 23.41 -16.37
N LYS A 371 -0.50 23.56 -17.67
CA LYS A 371 -0.22 22.50 -18.65
C LYS A 371 1.11 21.80 -18.35
N GLY A 372 1.35 21.43 -17.10
CA GLY A 372 2.64 20.97 -16.58
C GLY A 372 2.59 19.75 -15.67
N SER A 373 1.42 19.30 -15.19
CA SER A 373 1.30 17.97 -14.58
C SER A 373 0.94 16.94 -15.67
N ASN A 374 1.87 16.00 -15.89
CA ASN A 374 1.65 14.72 -16.56
C ASN A 374 0.96 14.75 -17.94
N VAL A 375 1.68 15.27 -18.94
CA VAL A 375 1.24 15.31 -20.36
C VAL A 375 0.90 13.91 -20.93
N TRP A 376 1.36 12.81 -20.32
CA TRP A 376 1.12 11.44 -20.79
C TRP A 376 0.09 10.64 -19.98
N LEU A 377 -0.49 11.19 -18.91
CA LEU A 377 -1.37 10.47 -17.99
C LEU A 377 -2.82 10.97 -18.05
N ARG A 378 -3.34 11.25 -19.24
CA ARG A 378 -4.75 11.56 -19.49
C ARG A 378 -5.49 10.31 -20.00
N GLY A 379 -5.98 9.48 -19.08
CA GLY A 379 -6.79 8.28 -19.37
C GLY A 379 -7.27 7.59 -18.09
N LYS A 380 -8.49 7.04 -18.11
CA LYS A 380 -9.28 6.52 -16.96
C LYS A 380 -8.56 5.39 -16.18
N ASP A 381 -8.81 5.31 -14.85
CA ASP A 381 -8.46 4.24 -13.90
C ASP A 381 -7.16 3.46 -14.19
N LYS A 382 -6.03 4.03 -13.73
CA LYS A 382 -4.66 3.62 -14.06
C LYS A 382 -3.98 2.70 -13.04
N ALA A 383 -4.76 2.03 -12.20
CA ALA A 383 -4.23 1.02 -11.30
C ALA A 383 -3.67 -0.16 -12.11
N GLY A 384 -2.56 -0.71 -11.61
CA GLY A 384 -1.92 -1.88 -12.17
C GLY A 384 -2.43 -3.17 -11.52
N ASP A 385 -1.67 -4.25 -11.73
CA ASP A 385 -1.98 -5.57 -11.16
C ASP A 385 -1.20 -5.79 -9.87
N VAL A 386 -1.90 -6.23 -8.82
CA VAL A 386 -1.31 -6.52 -7.51
C VAL A 386 -1.65 -7.95 -7.09
N GLU A 387 -0.62 -8.76 -6.85
CA GLU A 387 -0.75 -10.10 -6.26
C GLU A 387 0.02 -10.18 -4.95
N ILE A 388 -0.68 -10.49 -3.86
CA ILE A 388 -0.12 -10.59 -2.51
C ILE A 388 -0.38 -11.97 -1.94
N PHE A 389 0.68 -12.64 -1.50
CA PHE A 389 0.62 -14.02 -1.00
C PHE A 389 1.42 -14.18 0.29
N LYS A 390 0.80 -14.80 1.31
CA LYS A 390 1.46 -15.09 2.61
C LYS A 390 2.16 -13.89 3.25
N THR A 391 1.58 -12.71 3.11
CA THR A 391 2.20 -11.44 3.50
C THR A 391 1.43 -10.81 4.66
N SER A 392 2.11 -10.03 5.49
CA SER A 392 1.47 -9.22 6.53
C SER A 392 1.53 -7.73 6.19
N ILE A 393 0.37 -7.06 6.13
CA ILE A 393 0.21 -5.62 5.92
C ILE A 393 -0.32 -5.02 7.21
N GLU A 394 0.56 -4.39 8.00
CA GLU A 394 0.26 -4.06 9.40
C GLU A 394 0.65 -2.65 9.84
N ASN A 395 -0.18 -2.02 10.68
CA ASN A 395 0.13 -0.73 11.32
C ASN A 395 0.45 0.40 10.32
N ASN A 396 -0.09 0.33 9.11
CA ASN A 396 0.11 1.38 8.12
C ASN A 396 -0.97 2.46 8.27
N ARG A 397 -0.61 3.71 7.93
CA ARG A 397 -1.51 4.87 8.09
C ARG A 397 -1.62 5.67 6.81
N ALA A 398 -2.85 5.98 6.40
CA ALA A 398 -3.18 6.87 5.29
C ALA A 398 -3.89 8.13 5.80
N GLY A 399 -3.53 9.30 5.27
CA GLY A 399 -4.22 10.56 5.54
C GLY A 399 -5.60 10.67 4.87
N GLU A 400 -5.88 9.84 3.87
CA GLU A 400 -7.18 9.71 3.23
C GLU A 400 -7.69 8.26 3.27
N ASN A 401 -7.48 7.45 2.22
CA ASN A 401 -8.12 6.13 2.10
C ASN A 401 -7.12 4.97 2.08
N GLY A 402 -7.57 3.78 2.48
CA GLY A 402 -6.77 2.56 2.35
C GLY A 402 -5.58 2.57 3.29
N GLY A 403 -5.80 2.43 4.60
CA GLY A 403 -4.71 2.45 5.58
C GLY A 403 -3.66 1.39 5.27
N GLY A 404 -4.11 0.18 4.94
CA GLY A 404 -3.27 -0.91 4.46
C GLY A 404 -3.07 -0.84 2.95
N VAL A 405 -4.16 -1.04 2.20
CA VAL A 405 -4.16 -1.10 0.73
C VAL A 405 -5.20 -0.12 0.18
N PHE A 406 -4.78 0.72 -0.75
CA PHE A 406 -5.67 1.51 -1.60
C PHE A 406 -5.59 1.01 -3.03
N SER A 407 -6.74 0.89 -3.70
CA SER A 407 -6.80 0.61 -5.13
C SER A 407 -7.90 1.44 -5.80
N SER A 408 -7.58 2.05 -6.95
CA SER A 408 -8.52 2.76 -7.80
C SER A 408 -8.37 2.31 -9.26
N GLY A 409 -9.17 1.33 -9.66
CA GLY A 409 -9.01 0.56 -10.90
C GLY A 409 -8.34 -0.79 -10.67
N GLY A 410 -7.97 -1.45 -11.78
CA GLY A 410 -7.06 -2.59 -11.80
C GLY A 410 -7.58 -3.84 -11.08
N PHE A 411 -6.67 -4.80 -10.89
CA PHE A 411 -6.94 -6.07 -10.22
C PHE A 411 -6.09 -6.20 -8.96
N VAL A 412 -6.71 -6.62 -7.86
CA VAL A 412 -6.02 -6.85 -6.59
C VAL A 412 -6.40 -8.22 -6.06
N LYS A 413 -5.42 -9.13 -5.98
CA LYS A 413 -5.56 -10.44 -5.37
C LYS A 413 -4.71 -10.57 -4.13
N ILE A 414 -5.33 -10.97 -3.03
CA ILE A 414 -4.65 -11.20 -1.75
C ILE A 414 -5.04 -12.58 -1.23
N ALA A 415 -4.03 -13.41 -0.97
CA ALA A 415 -4.25 -14.76 -0.46
C ALA A 415 -3.35 -15.13 0.72
N LEU A 416 -3.88 -15.94 1.65
CA LEU A 416 -3.15 -16.48 2.82
C LEU A 416 -2.45 -15.40 3.66
N SER A 417 -3.03 -14.20 3.73
CA SER A 417 -2.35 -12.99 4.22
C SER A 417 -3.08 -12.35 5.40
N ASN A 418 -2.39 -11.44 6.08
CA ASN A 418 -2.93 -10.70 7.22
C ASN A 418 -2.95 -9.20 6.91
N ILE A 419 -4.08 -8.53 7.15
CA ILE A 419 -4.23 -7.07 7.03
C ILE A 419 -4.73 -6.56 8.38
N LYS A 420 -3.82 -5.98 9.18
CA LYS A 420 -4.12 -5.68 10.59
C LYS A 420 -3.69 -4.31 11.07
N ASN A 421 -4.45 -3.74 12.01
CA ASN A 421 -4.10 -2.49 12.70
C ASN A 421 -3.83 -1.31 11.75
N ASN A 422 -4.35 -1.33 10.53
CA ASN A 422 -4.16 -0.23 9.59
C ASN A 422 -5.21 0.85 9.83
N THR A 423 -4.84 2.11 9.60
CA THR A 423 -5.68 3.28 9.90
C THR A 423 -5.80 4.20 8.69
N ALA A 424 -7.02 4.64 8.36
CA ALA A 424 -7.31 5.64 7.34
C ALA A 424 -8.16 6.78 7.93
N CYS A 425 -7.82 8.03 7.64
CA CYS A 425 -8.63 9.18 8.11
C CYS A 425 -9.92 9.42 7.30
N GLU A 426 -10.10 8.70 6.19
CA GLU A 426 -11.35 8.63 5.44
C GLU A 426 -11.90 7.21 5.44
N ASN A 427 -11.70 6.44 4.37
CA ASN A 427 -12.37 5.15 4.18
C ASN A 427 -11.40 3.98 4.01
N GLY A 428 -11.86 2.76 4.26
CA GLY A 428 -11.09 1.55 3.99
C GLY A 428 -9.88 1.43 4.90
N GLY A 429 -10.09 1.27 6.21
CA GLY A 429 -8.99 1.21 7.19
C GLY A 429 -7.98 0.12 6.82
N GLY A 430 -8.49 -1.07 6.46
CA GLY A 430 -7.69 -2.15 5.89
C GLY A 430 -7.50 -1.97 4.39
N ILE A 431 -8.59 -2.07 3.63
CA ILE A 431 -8.61 -2.00 2.16
C ILE A 431 -9.63 -0.97 1.69
N TYR A 432 -9.22 -0.10 0.78
CA TYR A 432 -10.09 0.72 -0.05
C TYR A 432 -10.00 0.25 -1.50
N ALA A 433 -11.13 -0.10 -2.11
CA ALA A 433 -11.23 -0.59 -3.48
C ALA A 433 -12.29 0.20 -4.24
N ARG A 434 -11.84 0.99 -5.22
CA ARG A 434 -12.70 1.75 -6.13
C ARG A 434 -12.52 1.27 -7.55
N ASN A 435 -13.58 0.90 -8.27
CA ASN A 435 -13.48 0.36 -9.64
C ASN A 435 -12.48 -0.79 -9.77
N THR A 436 -12.29 -1.55 -8.69
CA THR A 436 -11.28 -2.59 -8.57
C THR A 436 -11.97 -3.94 -8.55
N ASP A 437 -11.37 -4.91 -9.24
CA ASP A 437 -11.69 -6.32 -9.05
C ASP A 437 -10.84 -6.86 -7.89
N LEU A 438 -11.45 -6.97 -6.72
CA LEU A 438 -10.81 -7.36 -5.46
C LEU A 438 -11.11 -8.83 -5.15
N ASP A 439 -10.08 -9.68 -5.09
CA ASP A 439 -10.19 -11.10 -4.72
C ASP A 439 -9.39 -11.39 -3.44
N LEU A 440 -10.10 -11.74 -2.36
CA LEU A 440 -9.54 -12.06 -1.05
C LEU A 440 -9.80 -13.53 -0.70
N GLN A 441 -8.74 -14.31 -0.53
CA GLN A 441 -8.85 -15.73 -0.18
C GLN A 441 -8.00 -16.10 1.04
N LYS A 442 -8.62 -16.64 2.10
CA LYS A 442 -7.91 -16.99 3.34
C LYS A 442 -7.14 -15.81 3.93
N VAL A 443 -7.82 -14.66 3.99
CA VAL A 443 -7.27 -13.41 4.51
C VAL A 443 -7.88 -13.12 5.87
N LEU A 444 -7.03 -12.71 6.82
CA LEU A 444 -7.48 -12.16 8.09
C LEU A 444 -7.39 -10.62 8.03
N ILE A 445 -8.56 -9.97 8.01
CA ILE A 445 -8.71 -8.51 8.02
C ILE A 445 -9.15 -8.13 9.42
N ALA A 446 -8.23 -7.62 10.25
CA ALA A 446 -8.51 -7.43 11.66
C ALA A 446 -8.03 -6.11 12.26
N LYS A 447 -8.82 -5.54 13.16
CA LYS A 447 -8.43 -4.34 13.93
C LYS A 447 -8.05 -3.14 13.08
N ASN A 448 -8.58 -3.05 11.88
CA ASN A 448 -8.37 -1.89 11.04
C ASN A 448 -9.40 -0.81 11.39
N HIS A 449 -9.02 0.46 11.17
CA HIS A 449 -9.81 1.62 11.55
C HIS A 449 -9.96 2.61 10.39
N ALA A 450 -11.18 3.07 10.14
CA ALA A 450 -11.48 4.18 9.25
C ALA A 450 -12.27 5.26 9.99
N ASP A 451 -11.88 6.52 9.90
CA ASP A 451 -12.64 7.60 10.56
C ASP A 451 -14.03 7.81 9.91
N LYS A 452 -14.21 7.38 8.65
CA LYS A 452 -15.50 7.40 7.93
C LYS A 452 -16.05 5.98 7.75
N ASP A 453 -15.79 5.31 6.63
CA ASP A 453 -16.50 4.09 6.26
C ASP A 453 -15.58 2.91 5.94
N GLY A 454 -16.10 1.68 6.09
CA GLY A 454 -15.39 0.47 5.69
C GLY A 454 -14.15 0.23 6.52
N GLY A 455 -14.30 -0.02 7.83
CA GLY A 455 -13.16 -0.17 8.73
C GLY A 455 -12.20 -1.28 8.27
N GLY A 456 -12.75 -2.43 7.88
CA GLY A 456 -11.99 -3.50 7.23
C GLY A 456 -11.84 -3.27 5.73
N VAL A 457 -12.97 -3.26 5.00
CA VAL A 457 -13.01 -3.15 3.54
C VAL A 457 -14.02 -2.10 3.11
N TYR A 458 -13.63 -1.25 2.16
CA TYR A 458 -14.52 -0.30 1.48
C TYR A 458 -14.54 -0.62 -0.02
N ASN A 459 -15.67 -1.07 -0.55
CA ASN A 459 -15.86 -1.43 -1.96
C ASN A 459 -16.85 -0.47 -2.64
N THR A 460 -16.43 0.23 -3.70
CA THR A 460 -17.25 1.24 -4.39
C THR A 460 -17.00 1.32 -5.89
N GLY A 461 -18.05 1.56 -6.66
CA GLY A 461 -17.93 1.95 -8.07
C GLY A 461 -17.58 3.43 -8.27
N GLY A 462 -17.45 3.81 -9.54
CA GLY A 462 -17.11 5.16 -10.00
C GLY A 462 -18.25 6.14 -9.76
N GLU A 463 -17.92 7.43 -9.61
CA GLU A 463 -18.94 8.46 -9.42
C GLU A 463 -19.60 8.78 -10.76
N LYS A 464 -20.92 8.97 -10.70
CA LYS A 464 -21.76 9.51 -11.76
C LYS A 464 -21.08 10.77 -12.32
N LYS A 465 -20.67 10.78 -13.59
CA LYS A 465 -20.49 12.06 -14.27
C LYS A 465 -21.88 12.69 -14.35
N LYS A 466 -22.11 13.79 -13.61
CA LYS A 466 -23.30 14.61 -13.84
C LYS A 466 -23.25 15.01 -15.31
N GLU A 467 -24.29 14.64 -16.07
CA GLU A 467 -24.53 15.21 -17.40
C GLU A 467 -24.36 16.73 -17.26
N ALA A 468 -23.47 17.32 -18.06
CA ALA A 468 -23.31 18.76 -18.05
C ALA A 468 -24.66 19.38 -18.45
N PRO A 469 -25.25 20.27 -17.64
CA PRO A 469 -26.52 20.90 -18.01
C PRO A 469 -26.25 21.86 -19.15
N TYR A 470 -26.63 21.44 -20.36
CA TYR A 470 -26.78 22.25 -21.58
C TYR A 470 -25.50 22.90 -22.15
N GLY A 471 -25.00 22.35 -23.28
CA GLY A 471 -23.99 23.02 -24.11
C GLY A 471 -23.39 22.10 -25.18
N ASP A 472 -24.00 22.10 -26.37
CA ASP A 472 -23.51 21.63 -27.67
C ASP A 472 -22.77 20.28 -27.75
N GLN A 473 -23.59 19.23 -27.92
CA GLN A 473 -23.18 17.95 -28.48
C GLN A 473 -22.80 18.09 -29.96
N LYS A 474 -21.51 17.88 -30.30
CA LYS A 474 -21.11 17.05 -31.46
C LYS A 474 -19.79 16.35 -31.13
N ASP A 475 -19.80 15.03 -31.24
CA ASP A 475 -18.64 14.13 -31.31
C ASP A 475 -17.98 13.63 -30.00
N GLN A 476 -18.73 13.51 -28.91
CA GLN A 476 -18.39 12.54 -27.86
C GLN A 476 -19.44 11.44 -27.81
N LYS A 477 -19.16 10.31 -28.49
CA LYS A 477 -19.77 9.04 -28.10
C LYS A 477 -19.29 8.76 -26.68
N GLU A 478 -20.10 9.13 -25.70
CA GLU A 478 -19.92 8.72 -24.31
C GLU A 478 -20.04 7.19 -24.25
N GLU A 479 -18.90 6.51 -24.17
CA GLU A 479 -18.89 5.10 -23.77
C GLU A 479 -19.36 4.99 -22.32
N LYS A 480 -20.63 4.57 -22.17
CA LYS A 480 -21.33 4.12 -20.96
C LYS A 480 -20.69 2.86 -20.34
N ASN A 481 -19.40 2.86 -20.05
CA ASN A 481 -18.79 1.78 -19.28
C ASN A 481 -18.49 2.30 -17.87
N GLU A 482 -19.56 2.46 -17.08
CA GLU A 482 -19.50 2.58 -15.63
C GLU A 482 -18.92 1.25 -15.12
N ARG A 483 -17.64 1.24 -14.70
CA ARG A 483 -17.07 0.03 -14.12
C ARG A 483 -17.66 -0.15 -12.74
N GLU A 484 -18.48 -1.19 -12.59
CA GLU A 484 -18.91 -1.69 -11.29
C GLU A 484 -17.68 -2.21 -10.53
N ALA A 485 -17.57 -1.91 -9.24
CA ALA A 485 -16.53 -2.52 -8.42
C ALA A 485 -16.97 -3.90 -7.96
N THR A 486 -16.08 -4.89 -8.05
CA THR A 486 -16.37 -6.25 -7.61
C THR A 486 -15.44 -6.65 -6.48
N ALA A 487 -16.01 -7.16 -5.39
CA ALA A 487 -15.25 -7.71 -4.28
C ALA A 487 -15.70 -9.15 -4.00
N THR A 488 -14.76 -10.07 -3.99
CA THR A 488 -14.96 -11.46 -3.55
C THR A 488 -14.13 -11.70 -2.29
N ILE A 489 -14.78 -12.16 -1.23
CA ILE A 489 -14.15 -12.53 0.04
C ILE A 489 -14.48 -13.98 0.35
N ALA A 490 -13.45 -14.80 0.50
CA ALA A 490 -13.56 -16.24 0.56
C ALA A 490 -12.70 -16.84 1.65
N ASP A 491 -13.24 -17.81 2.39
CA ASP A 491 -12.47 -18.60 3.36
C ASP A 491 -11.74 -17.70 4.39
N SER A 492 -12.31 -16.54 4.70
CA SER A 492 -11.62 -15.41 5.34
C SER A 492 -12.25 -15.02 6.67
N ALA A 493 -11.63 -14.07 7.37
CA ALA A 493 -12.17 -13.49 8.59
C ALA A 493 -12.04 -11.96 8.57
N VAL A 494 -13.15 -11.25 8.76
CA VAL A 494 -13.23 -9.79 8.91
C VAL A 494 -13.64 -9.49 10.34
N VAL A 495 -12.67 -9.19 11.20
CA VAL A 495 -12.87 -9.20 12.65
C VAL A 495 -12.35 -7.96 13.37
N ASP A 496 -13.07 -7.48 14.38
CA ASP A 496 -12.65 -6.38 15.25
C ASP A 496 -12.30 -5.07 14.50
N ASN A 497 -12.84 -4.86 13.29
CA ASN A 497 -12.60 -3.63 12.54
C ASN A 497 -13.58 -2.53 12.96
N SER A 498 -13.21 -1.27 12.77
CA SER A 498 -14.02 -0.14 13.19
C SER A 498 -14.10 0.97 12.14
N ALA A 499 -15.30 1.56 12.00
CA ALA A 499 -15.55 2.71 11.15
C ALA A 499 -16.28 3.82 11.94
N GLY A 500 -16.02 5.09 11.66
CA GLY A 500 -16.73 6.19 12.34
C GLY A 500 -18.20 6.36 11.89
N ARG A 501 -18.56 5.86 10.70
CA ARG A 501 -19.90 6.00 10.11
C ARG A 501 -20.47 4.66 9.67
N PHE A 502 -20.06 4.09 8.54
CA PHE A 502 -20.75 2.94 7.97
C PHE A 502 -19.83 1.76 7.69
N GLY A 503 -20.31 0.54 7.93
CA GLY A 503 -19.59 -0.66 7.52
C GLY A 503 -18.33 -0.90 8.35
N GLY A 504 -18.49 -1.23 9.64
CA GLY A 504 -17.34 -1.43 10.52
C GLY A 504 -16.41 -2.50 9.99
N GLY A 505 -16.99 -3.62 9.54
CA GLY A 505 -16.30 -4.65 8.78
C GLY A 505 -16.18 -4.25 7.32
N ILE A 506 -17.31 -4.13 6.64
CA ILE A 506 -17.38 -3.93 5.19
C ILE A 506 -18.39 -2.84 4.82
N PHE A 507 -17.97 -1.90 3.99
CA PHE A 507 -18.86 -1.03 3.23
C PHE A 507 -18.89 -1.50 1.77
N ASN A 508 -20.08 -1.60 1.18
CA ASN A 508 -20.28 -1.90 -0.23
C ASN A 508 -21.31 -0.95 -0.84
N GLY A 509 -20.99 -0.30 -1.96
CA GLY A 509 -21.98 0.46 -2.74
C GLY A 509 -21.60 1.90 -3.09
N ASP A 510 -22.62 2.73 -3.32
CA ASP A 510 -22.48 4.14 -3.69
C ASP A 510 -21.91 4.95 -2.51
N PRO A 511 -20.84 5.77 -2.72
CA PRO A 511 -20.29 6.62 -1.67
C PRO A 511 -21.27 7.73 -1.23
N ASP A 512 -22.22 8.11 -2.08
CA ASP A 512 -23.24 9.11 -1.78
C ASP A 512 -24.37 8.47 -0.95
N VAL A 513 -24.15 8.42 0.37
CA VAL A 513 -25.12 7.85 1.31
C VAL A 513 -26.23 8.87 1.63
N GLU A 514 -27.41 8.69 1.03
CA GLU A 514 -28.64 9.37 1.44
C GLU A 514 -29.43 8.49 2.42
N ILE A 515 -29.61 8.96 3.66
CA ILE A 515 -30.52 8.36 4.64
C ILE A 515 -31.68 9.33 4.85
N LYS A 516 -32.83 9.11 4.19
CA LYS A 516 -34.02 9.95 4.36
C LYS A 516 -34.81 9.53 5.60
N GLU A 517 -35.29 10.51 6.37
CA GLU A 517 -36.22 10.25 7.47
C GLU A 517 -37.63 9.95 6.95
N GLY A 518 -38.21 8.83 7.40
CA GLY A 518 -39.53 8.40 6.98
C GLY A 518 -39.40 7.40 5.83
N PHE A 519 -40.08 6.25 5.93
CA PHE A 519 -40.19 5.35 4.78
C PHE A 519 -40.83 6.17 3.66
N LEU A 520 -40.08 6.46 2.60
CA LEU A 520 -40.70 6.67 1.30
C LEU A 520 -40.56 5.37 0.55
N GLN A 521 -41.65 4.60 0.59
CA GLN A 521 -42.03 3.73 -0.51
C GLN A 521 -41.84 4.53 -1.81
N ASP A 522 -41.08 3.97 -2.76
CA ASP A 522 -40.86 4.49 -4.11
C ASP A 522 -42.10 5.23 -4.64
N ASN A 523 -41.98 6.54 -4.94
CA ASN A 523 -42.90 7.24 -5.86
C ASN A 523 -42.48 8.65 -6.32
N GLU A 524 -41.19 9.04 -6.26
CA GLU A 524 -40.72 10.23 -7.02
C GLU A 524 -39.39 9.93 -7.73
N GLY A 525 -39.52 9.37 -8.93
CA GLY A 525 -38.40 9.06 -9.82
C GLY A 525 -38.63 7.79 -10.64
N LYS A 526 -39.81 7.63 -11.27
CA LYS A 526 -39.88 6.81 -12.49
C LYS A 526 -38.81 7.40 -13.42
N ASP A 527 -37.84 6.58 -13.83
CA ASP A 527 -36.71 6.90 -14.71
C ASP A 527 -35.35 7.23 -14.06
N LYS A 528 -35.04 6.73 -12.85
CA LYS A 528 -33.63 6.45 -12.50
C LYS A 528 -33.36 4.96 -12.72
N GLU A 529 -32.60 4.61 -13.76
CA GLU A 529 -32.01 3.26 -13.89
C GLU A 529 -31.30 2.94 -12.56
N LYS A 530 -31.83 2.01 -11.76
CA LYS A 530 -31.11 1.45 -10.60
C LYS A 530 -29.89 0.72 -11.14
N LYS A 531 -28.74 1.38 -11.16
CA LYS A 531 -27.47 0.77 -11.56
C LYS A 531 -26.66 0.50 -10.31
N GLU A 532 -26.53 -0.79 -10.01
CA GLU A 532 -25.70 -1.32 -8.93
C GLU A 532 -24.24 -0.92 -9.22
N ASN A 533 -23.66 -0.02 -8.42
CA ASN A 533 -22.29 0.44 -8.70
C ASN A 533 -21.22 -0.45 -8.03
N ALA A 534 -21.61 -1.33 -7.10
CA ALA A 534 -20.70 -2.25 -6.42
C ALA A 534 -21.35 -3.59 -6.07
N THR A 535 -20.63 -4.67 -6.36
CA THR A 535 -21.02 -6.05 -6.04
C THR A 535 -20.04 -6.66 -5.04
N LEU A 536 -20.57 -7.22 -3.96
CA LEU A 536 -19.84 -7.97 -2.94
C LEU A 536 -20.33 -9.43 -2.89
N THR A 537 -19.41 -10.37 -3.03
CA THR A 537 -19.65 -11.80 -2.81
C THR A 537 -18.83 -12.27 -1.62
N VAL A 538 -19.48 -12.83 -0.61
CA VAL A 538 -18.80 -13.38 0.58
C VAL A 538 -19.17 -14.84 0.76
N ARG A 539 -18.16 -15.71 0.81
CA ARG A 539 -18.34 -17.15 1.01
C ARG A 539 -17.45 -17.72 2.11
N ASP A 540 -17.99 -18.65 2.88
CA ASP A 540 -17.23 -19.42 3.89
C ASP A 540 -16.39 -18.52 4.81
N THR A 541 -16.96 -17.38 5.24
CA THR A 541 -16.23 -16.29 5.91
C THR A 541 -16.88 -15.94 7.26
N GLU A 542 -16.07 -15.55 8.24
CA GLU A 542 -16.54 -14.99 9.53
C GLU A 542 -16.45 -13.46 9.50
N ILE A 543 -17.54 -12.76 9.80
CA ILE A 543 -17.59 -11.30 9.98
C ILE A 543 -18.03 -11.02 11.41
N LYS A 544 -17.12 -10.54 12.25
CA LYS A 544 -17.36 -10.53 13.69
C LYS A 544 -16.77 -9.38 14.47
N ALA A 545 -17.49 -8.94 15.49
CA ALA A 545 -17.02 -7.93 16.44
C ALA A 545 -16.60 -6.61 15.79
N ASN A 546 -17.10 -6.34 14.58
CA ASN A 546 -16.85 -5.09 13.91
C ASN A 546 -17.83 -4.01 14.40
N THR A 547 -17.38 -2.75 14.42
CA THR A 547 -18.13 -1.63 15.00
C THR A 547 -18.22 -0.46 14.03
N ALA A 548 -19.41 0.12 13.87
CA ALA A 548 -19.60 1.39 13.15
C ALA A 548 -20.77 2.17 13.73
N LEU A 549 -21.02 3.41 13.27
CA LEU A 549 -22.28 4.09 13.60
C LEU A 549 -23.47 3.25 13.12
N ASN A 550 -23.41 2.69 11.91
CA ASN A 550 -24.41 1.73 11.41
C ASN A 550 -23.78 0.68 10.48
N GLY A 551 -24.43 -0.48 10.37
CA GLY A 551 -23.90 -1.62 9.61
C GLY A 551 -22.57 -2.08 10.19
N GLY A 552 -22.54 -2.42 11.49
CA GLY A 552 -21.31 -2.82 12.19
C GLY A 552 -20.53 -3.89 11.43
N GLY A 553 -21.21 -4.93 10.95
CA GLY A 553 -20.65 -5.98 10.10
C GLY A 553 -20.55 -5.53 8.65
N ILE A 554 -21.70 -5.35 8.00
CA ILE A 554 -21.81 -4.92 6.59
C ILE A 554 -22.79 -3.76 6.47
N PHE A 555 -22.38 -2.73 5.75
CA PHE A 555 -23.27 -1.69 5.23
C PHE A 555 -23.31 -1.76 3.71
N ASN A 556 -24.51 -1.96 3.14
CA ASN A 556 -24.74 -2.04 1.71
C ASN A 556 -25.58 -0.85 1.24
N ASN A 557 -25.06 -0.02 0.31
CA ASN A 557 -25.73 1.20 -0.17
C ASN A 557 -25.94 1.17 -1.68
N GLU A 558 -27.17 0.97 -2.15
CA GLU A 558 -27.49 0.86 -3.59
C GLU A 558 -26.63 -0.19 -4.34
N GLY A 559 -26.00 -1.11 -3.60
CA GLY A 559 -25.14 -2.16 -4.11
C GLY A 559 -25.76 -3.55 -3.95
N LYS A 560 -25.00 -4.56 -4.37
CA LYS A 560 -25.41 -5.96 -4.30
C LYS A 560 -24.50 -6.76 -3.39
N VAL A 561 -25.09 -7.54 -2.49
CA VAL A 561 -24.38 -8.46 -1.59
C VAL A 561 -24.92 -9.87 -1.75
N THR A 562 -24.03 -10.84 -1.95
CA THR A 562 -24.35 -12.27 -1.90
C THR A 562 -23.54 -12.93 -0.80
N LEU A 563 -24.23 -13.56 0.15
CA LEU A 563 -23.62 -14.29 1.27
C LEU A 563 -23.88 -15.80 1.13
N THR A 564 -22.84 -16.61 1.27
CA THR A 564 -22.94 -18.07 1.18
C THR A 564 -22.13 -18.73 2.29
N LYS A 565 -22.78 -19.51 3.17
CA LYS A 565 -22.13 -20.14 4.35
C LYS A 565 -21.34 -19.15 5.21
N THR A 566 -21.79 -17.91 5.30
CA THR A 566 -21.11 -16.83 6.02
C THR A 566 -21.67 -16.70 7.43
N ARG A 567 -20.83 -16.41 8.42
CA ARG A 567 -21.25 -16.18 9.81
C ARG A 567 -21.01 -14.72 10.21
N ILE A 568 -22.09 -13.97 10.44
CA ILE A 568 -22.04 -12.55 10.82
C ILE A 568 -22.51 -12.41 12.27
N THR A 569 -21.58 -12.19 13.20
CA THR A 569 -21.91 -12.24 14.64
C THR A 569 -21.22 -11.18 15.48
N LYS A 570 -21.87 -10.72 16.56
CA LYS A 570 -21.27 -9.78 17.55
C LYS A 570 -20.84 -8.45 16.98
N ASN A 571 -21.34 -8.07 15.80
CA ASN A 571 -21.07 -6.76 15.24
C ASN A 571 -21.99 -5.73 15.89
N THR A 572 -21.49 -4.51 16.05
CA THR A 572 -22.14 -3.45 16.82
C THR A 572 -22.36 -2.22 15.96
N ALA A 573 -23.58 -1.71 15.93
CA ALA A 573 -23.88 -0.36 15.50
C ALA A 573 -24.00 0.55 16.73
N THR A 574 -23.22 1.63 16.77
CA THR A 574 -23.19 2.55 17.92
C THR A 574 -24.29 3.60 17.86
N ASP A 575 -25.05 3.67 16.76
CA ASP A 575 -26.22 4.52 16.70
C ASP A 575 -27.28 4.07 17.73
N SER A 576 -27.50 4.94 18.71
CA SER A 576 -28.45 4.70 19.80
C SER A 576 -29.90 4.95 19.41
N ALA A 577 -30.17 5.45 18.19
CA ALA A 577 -31.51 5.56 17.65
C ALA A 577 -32.05 4.14 17.38
N LYS A 578 -32.61 3.49 18.41
CA LYS A 578 -33.20 2.14 18.42
C LYS A 578 -34.43 2.01 17.50
N THR A 579 -34.25 2.33 16.24
CA THR A 579 -35.23 2.24 15.18
C THR A 579 -34.91 1.01 14.34
N HIS A 580 -35.86 0.54 13.52
CA HIS A 580 -35.63 -0.52 12.53
C HIS A 580 -34.60 -0.17 11.44
N ARG A 581 -33.90 0.96 11.60
CA ARG A 581 -32.92 1.54 10.67
C ARG A 581 -31.49 1.47 11.18
N VAL A 582 -31.25 0.75 12.28
CA VAL A 582 -29.91 0.52 12.81
C VAL A 582 -29.69 -0.98 12.89
N ALA A 583 -28.57 -1.45 12.35
CA ALA A 583 -28.20 -2.85 12.39
C ALA A 583 -26.72 -3.03 12.72
N GLY A 584 -26.46 -3.85 13.74
CA GLY A 584 -25.11 -4.29 14.05
C GLY A 584 -24.59 -5.25 13.00
N GLY A 585 -25.43 -6.17 12.51
CA GLY A 585 -25.04 -7.17 11.52
C GLY A 585 -24.96 -6.60 10.12
N VAL A 586 -26.08 -6.64 9.37
CA VAL A 586 -26.16 -6.17 7.98
C VAL A 586 -27.21 -5.07 7.84
N PHE A 587 -26.78 -3.90 7.36
CA PHE A 587 -27.68 -2.82 6.97
C PHE A 587 -27.77 -2.70 5.45
N ASN A 588 -28.98 -2.79 4.88
CA ASN A 588 -29.21 -2.65 3.45
C ASN A 588 -29.99 -1.36 3.14
N ASN A 589 -29.29 -0.35 2.61
CA ASN A 589 -29.86 0.91 2.15
C ASN A 589 -30.15 0.83 0.64
N ASN A 590 -31.40 0.60 0.26
CA ASN A 590 -31.87 0.60 -1.14
C ASN A 590 -31.11 -0.33 -2.12
N GLY A 591 -30.31 -1.27 -1.62
CA GLY A 591 -29.59 -2.29 -2.41
C GLY A 591 -30.25 -3.66 -2.39
N GLU A 592 -29.51 -4.67 -2.85
CA GLU A 592 -29.90 -6.09 -2.81
C GLU A 592 -29.00 -6.90 -1.87
N VAL A 593 -29.59 -7.72 -1.01
CA VAL A 593 -28.86 -8.71 -0.20
C VAL A 593 -29.49 -10.09 -0.42
N LYS A 594 -28.67 -11.07 -0.80
CA LYS A 594 -29.03 -12.47 -0.99
C LYS A 594 -28.27 -13.36 0.00
N LEU A 595 -28.99 -14.25 0.66
CA LEU A 595 -28.47 -15.20 1.66
C LEU A 595 -28.79 -16.63 1.22
N ASP A 596 -27.87 -17.57 1.43
CA ASP A 596 -28.17 -19.00 1.34
C ASP A 596 -28.68 -19.55 2.69
N GLU A 597 -29.23 -20.77 2.68
CA GLU A 597 -29.77 -21.43 3.89
C GLU A 597 -28.71 -21.72 4.97
N LYS A 598 -27.42 -21.61 4.64
CA LYS A 598 -26.30 -21.90 5.56
C LYS A 598 -25.70 -20.63 6.18
N THR A 599 -26.08 -19.45 5.68
CA THR A 599 -25.62 -18.17 6.21
C THR A 599 -26.35 -17.88 7.52
N THR A 600 -25.61 -17.36 8.50
CA THR A 600 -26.15 -16.99 9.83
C THR A 600 -25.78 -15.55 10.17
N ILE A 601 -26.78 -14.77 10.60
CA ILE A 601 -26.61 -13.39 11.08
C ILE A 601 -27.25 -13.35 12.48
N THR A 602 -26.43 -13.44 13.52
CA THR A 602 -26.92 -13.62 14.91
C THR A 602 -26.06 -12.87 15.91
N ASP A 603 -26.60 -12.59 17.10
CA ASP A 603 -25.88 -11.93 18.21
C ASP A 603 -25.27 -10.57 17.83
N ASN A 604 -25.90 -9.81 16.93
CA ASN A 604 -25.45 -8.45 16.60
C ASN A 604 -26.29 -7.39 17.33
N ASP A 605 -25.69 -6.25 17.63
CA ASP A 605 -26.31 -5.18 18.43
C ASP A 605 -26.46 -3.89 17.60
N PRO A 606 -27.63 -3.22 17.60
CA PRO A 606 -28.86 -3.58 18.31
C PRO A 606 -29.70 -4.66 17.61
N THR A 607 -29.49 -4.88 16.30
CA THR A 607 -30.20 -5.90 15.53
C THR A 607 -29.27 -6.64 14.57
N ASN A 608 -29.71 -7.83 14.14
CA ASN A 608 -29.04 -8.62 13.12
C ASN A 608 -29.13 -7.95 11.74
N CYS A 609 -30.31 -7.44 11.37
CA CYS A 609 -30.48 -6.76 10.11
C CYS A 609 -31.32 -5.48 10.21
N GLY A 610 -31.11 -4.61 9.23
CA GLY A 610 -31.87 -3.38 9.02
C GLY A 610 -32.05 -3.10 7.53
N GLY A 611 -33.16 -2.47 7.16
CA GLY A 611 -33.57 -2.31 5.76
C GLY A 611 -34.21 -3.56 5.16
N THR A 612 -34.23 -3.67 3.83
CA THR A 612 -34.97 -4.70 3.07
C THR A 612 -34.20 -6.02 2.92
N VAL A 613 -33.57 -6.52 3.99
CA VAL A 613 -32.90 -7.84 3.97
C VAL A 613 -33.95 -8.94 4.13
N LYS A 614 -34.26 -9.64 3.03
CA LYS A 614 -35.18 -10.79 3.07
C LYS A 614 -34.55 -11.95 3.86
N ASP A 615 -35.39 -12.71 4.55
CA ASP A 615 -35.01 -13.92 5.29
C ASP A 615 -33.99 -13.69 6.43
N CYS A 616 -33.80 -12.44 6.85
CA CYS A 616 -33.06 -12.12 8.06
C CYS A 616 -34.04 -11.90 9.22
N PHE A 617 -33.98 -12.79 10.21
CA PHE A 617 -34.77 -12.70 11.43
C PHE A 617 -34.00 -11.89 12.48
N ASN A 618 -34.68 -10.95 13.13
CA ASN A 618 -34.11 -10.12 14.19
C ASN A 618 -34.08 -10.84 15.54
#